data_AF-A0AAV5XBK9-F1
#
_entry.id   AF-A0AAV5XBK9-F1
#
_cell.length_a   1.000
_cell.length_b   1.000
_cell.length_c   1.000
_cell.angle_alpha   90.00
_cell.angle_beta   90.00
_cell.angle_gamma   90.00
#
_symmetry.space_group_name_H-M   'P 1'
#
loop_
_entity.id
_entity.type
_entity.pdbx_description
1 polymer ?
#
loop_
_entity_poly.entity_id
_entity_poly.type
_entity_poly.pdbx_seq_one_letter_code
_entity_poly.pdbx_strand_id
1 'polypeptide(L)'
;MTVTDARAPMQQRRRSGPELLGWAFVSVIALVSLVGIAGERLGLVDAVVERIPAWLALAAVLAGGYPIFRNVVGALRNGTVTSYALMTLGILGAIAIRQYAAAAVIVFFMRLADLIEGYTTERSRQAIKDLLTLAPETARGGRER
;
A
#
# COMPACT_ATOMS: atom_id res chain seq x y z
N MET A 1 24.61 5.31 -61.53
CA MET A 1 23.66 6.12 -60.74
C MET A 1 23.47 5.40 -59.42
N THR A 2 24.35 5.70 -58.47
CA THR A 2 24.37 5.10 -57.13
C THR A 2 23.32 5.79 -56.28
N VAL A 3 22.26 5.06 -55.91
CA VAL A 3 21.32 5.51 -54.87
C VAL A 3 22.07 5.37 -53.55
N THR A 4 22.83 6.41 -53.23
CA THR A 4 23.41 6.64 -51.92
C THR A 4 22.28 6.87 -50.93
N ASP A 5 22.18 5.91 -50.02
CA ASP A 5 21.76 5.98 -48.63
C ASP A 5 21.16 7.30 -48.14
N ALA A 6 19.89 7.24 -47.73
CA ALA A 6 19.27 8.21 -46.85
C ALA A 6 18.34 7.47 -45.85
N ARG A 7 18.86 6.44 -45.16
CA ARG A 7 18.20 5.96 -43.94
C ARG A 7 18.48 6.97 -42.83
N ALA A 8 17.53 7.89 -42.64
CA ALA A 8 17.50 8.78 -41.50
C ALA A 8 17.70 7.99 -40.19
N PRO A 9 18.63 8.41 -39.31
CA PRO A 9 18.71 7.80 -37.99
C PRO A 9 17.44 8.19 -37.23
N MET A 10 16.59 7.21 -36.94
CA MET A 10 15.50 7.35 -35.96
C MET A 10 16.15 7.61 -34.59
N GLN A 11 16.50 8.87 -34.34
CA GLN A 11 16.95 9.38 -33.06
C GLN A 11 15.87 9.12 -32.02
N GLN A 12 16.07 8.03 -31.29
CA GLN A 12 16.30 8.09 -29.85
C GLN A 12 15.39 9.06 -29.10
N ARG A 13 14.07 8.82 -29.15
CA ARG A 13 13.13 9.40 -28.19
C ARG A 13 13.30 8.67 -26.85
N ARG A 14 14.46 8.85 -26.21
CA ARG A 14 14.70 8.50 -24.81
C ARG A 14 13.67 9.29 -24.02
N ARG A 15 12.56 8.64 -23.65
CA ARG A 15 11.58 9.20 -22.73
C ARG A 15 12.25 9.28 -21.37
N SER A 16 12.95 10.38 -21.13
CA SER A 16 13.38 10.79 -19.81
C SER A 16 12.14 11.28 -19.07
N GLY A 17 11.55 10.43 -18.25
CA GLY A 17 10.53 10.83 -17.28
C GLY A 17 10.49 9.81 -16.14
N PRO A 18 10.06 10.18 -14.93
CA PRO A 18 10.14 11.46 -14.24
C PRO A 18 11.03 11.31 -12.99
N GLU A 19 12.32 11.64 -13.04
CA GLU A 19 13.18 11.64 -11.84
C GLU A 19 12.59 12.53 -10.74
N LEU A 20 11.91 13.61 -11.12
CA LEU A 20 11.21 14.53 -10.22
C LEU A 20 10.21 13.84 -9.29
N LEU A 21 9.53 12.77 -9.74
CA LEU A 21 8.59 12.02 -8.89
C LEU A 21 9.35 11.19 -7.84
N GLY A 22 10.50 10.63 -8.21
CA GLY A 22 11.39 9.93 -7.29
C GLY A 22 11.97 10.87 -6.23
N TRP A 23 12.45 12.05 -6.64
CA TRP A 23 12.96 13.06 -5.71
C TRP A 23 11.88 13.62 -4.79
N ALA A 24 10.64 13.76 -5.26
CA ALA A 24 9.50 14.15 -4.41
C ALA A 24 9.17 13.08 -3.37
N PHE A 25 9.22 11.80 -3.73
CA PHE A 25 9.02 10.71 -2.77
C PHE A 25 10.12 10.68 -1.70
N VAL A 26 11.38 10.81 -2.14
CA VAL A 26 12.52 10.87 -1.22
C VAL A 26 12.45 12.10 -0.32
N SER A 27 12.02 13.26 -0.83
CA SER A 27 11.89 14.47 -0.01
C SER A 27 10.78 14.34 1.03
N VAL A 28 9.67 13.69 0.70
CA VAL A 28 8.60 13.38 1.67
C VAL A 28 9.11 12.44 2.77
N ILE A 29 9.81 11.36 2.41
CA ILE A 29 10.40 10.44 3.40
C ILE A 29 11.42 11.16 4.29
N ALA A 30 12.29 11.98 3.70
CA ALA A 30 13.28 12.75 4.42
C ALA A 30 12.61 13.75 5.37
N LEU A 31 11.54 14.42 4.93
CA LEU A 31 10.76 15.33 5.77
C LEU A 31 10.10 14.61 6.95
N VAL A 32 9.42 13.49 6.70
CA VAL A 32 8.78 12.69 7.76
C VAL A 32 9.83 12.21 8.77
N SER A 33 10.97 11.71 8.29
CA SER A 33 12.08 11.28 9.14
C SER A 33 12.65 12.44 9.96
N LEU A 34 12.85 13.60 9.33
CA LEU A 34 13.35 14.80 10.00
C LEU A 34 12.41 15.27 11.11
N VAL A 35 11.09 15.29 10.84
CA VAL A 35 10.08 15.65 11.84
C VAL A 35 10.07 14.65 13.00
N GLY A 36 10.18 13.35 12.71
CA GLY A 36 10.28 12.31 13.73
C GLY A 36 11.50 12.51 14.64
N ILE A 37 12.68 12.69 14.04
CA ILE A 37 13.93 12.92 14.77
C ILE A 37 13.88 14.21 15.59
N ALA A 38 13.35 15.30 15.02
CA ALA A 38 13.18 16.56 15.73
C ALA A 38 12.22 16.42 16.91
N GLY A 39 11.10 15.69 16.73
CA GLY A 39 10.13 15.42 17.79
C GLY A 39 10.72 14.61 18.95
N GLU A 40 11.55 13.61 18.64
CA GLU A 40 12.27 12.81 19.63
C GLU A 40 13.33 13.65 20.36
N ARG A 41 14.13 14.45 19.62
CA ARG A 41 15.15 15.35 20.21
C ARG A 41 14.57 16.42 21.14
N LEU A 42 13.35 16.87 20.87
CA LEU A 42 12.64 17.84 21.70
C LEU A 42 11.87 17.18 22.86
N GLY A 43 11.87 15.85 22.96
CA GLY A 43 11.14 15.09 23.98
C GLY A 43 9.61 15.12 23.83
N LEU A 44 9.09 15.66 22.71
CA LEU A 44 7.66 15.78 22.45
C LEU A 44 7.01 14.40 22.30
N VAL A 45 7.71 13.47 21.65
CA VAL A 45 7.22 12.11 21.41
C VAL A 45 7.12 11.35 22.73
N ASP A 46 8.18 11.36 23.54
CA ASP A 46 8.20 10.67 24.83
C ASP A 46 7.13 11.22 25.79
N ALA A 47 6.96 12.53 25.85
CA ALA A 47 5.94 13.17 26.68
C ALA A 47 4.50 12.74 26.30
N VAL A 48 4.23 12.54 25.01
CA VAL A 48 2.93 12.04 24.52
C VAL A 48 2.78 10.55 24.81
N VAL A 49 3.82 9.75 24.56
CA VAL A 49 3.79 8.30 24.75
C VAL A 49 3.64 7.94 26.23
N GLU A 50 4.33 8.64 27.13
CA GLU A 50 4.24 8.39 28.57
C GLU A 50 2.86 8.73 29.15
N ARG A 51 2.13 9.64 28.50
CA ARG A 51 0.73 9.93 28.84
C ARG A 51 -0.23 8.80 28.44
N ILE A 52 0.16 7.96 27.48
CA ILE A 52 -0.66 6.85 27.00
C ILE A 52 -0.27 5.58 27.77
N PRO A 53 -1.16 5.05 28.62
CA PRO A 53 -0.82 3.85 29.36
C PRO A 53 -0.68 2.64 28.41
N ALA A 54 0.34 1.81 28.66
CA ALA A 54 0.68 0.67 27.79
C ALA A 54 -0.49 -0.30 27.55
N TRP A 55 -1.33 -0.52 28.57
CA TRP A 55 -2.51 -1.38 28.46
C TRP A 55 -3.54 -0.84 27.46
N LEU A 56 -3.67 0.48 27.34
CA LEU A 56 -4.60 1.12 26.40
C LEU A 56 -4.09 0.97 24.96
N ALA A 57 -2.79 1.14 24.75
CA ALA A 57 -2.16 0.89 23.45
C ALA A 57 -2.31 -0.58 23.03
N LEU A 58 -2.08 -1.52 23.96
CA LEU A 58 -2.30 -2.95 23.71
C LEU A 58 -3.78 -3.27 23.44
N ALA A 59 -4.72 -2.67 24.19
CA ALA A 59 -6.14 -2.85 23.94
C ALA A 59 -6.52 -2.34 22.54
N ALA A 60 -5.99 -1.19 22.11
CA ALA A 60 -6.18 -0.67 20.77
C ALA A 60 -5.59 -1.58 19.68
N VAL A 61 -4.40 -2.13 19.91
CA VAL A 61 -3.77 -3.11 19.01
C VAL A 61 -4.63 -4.37 18.86
N LEU A 62 -5.11 -4.92 19.98
CA LEU A 62 -5.91 -6.13 19.96
C LEU A 62 -7.28 -5.88 19.35
N ALA A 63 -8.02 -4.86 19.79
CA ALA A 63 -9.35 -4.55 19.28
C ALA A 63 -9.30 -4.10 17.81
N GLY A 64 -8.30 -3.28 17.47
CA GLY A 64 -8.06 -2.81 16.11
C GLY A 64 -7.61 -3.94 15.21
N GLY A 65 -6.65 -4.77 15.61
CA GLY A 65 -6.07 -5.79 14.74
C GLY A 65 -6.83 -7.12 14.67
N TYR A 66 -7.76 -7.38 15.59
CA TYR A 66 -8.40 -8.69 15.79
C TYR A 66 -8.85 -9.41 14.50
N PRO A 67 -9.67 -8.83 13.60
CA PRO A 67 -10.15 -9.57 12.44
C PRO A 67 -9.03 -9.88 11.45
N ILE A 68 -8.06 -8.98 11.29
CA ILE A 68 -6.92 -9.18 10.39
C ILE A 68 -6.00 -10.26 10.96
N PHE A 69 -5.70 -10.21 12.26
CA PHE A 69 -4.90 -11.25 12.91
C PHE A 69 -5.53 -12.63 12.80
N ARG A 70 -6.86 -12.73 12.98
CA ARG A 70 -7.59 -13.99 12.77
C ARG A 70 -7.43 -14.50 11.34
N ASN A 71 -7.60 -13.62 10.35
CA ASN A 71 -7.47 -13.97 8.94
C ASN A 71 -6.04 -14.42 8.59
N VAL A 72 -5.04 -13.72 9.11
CA VAL A 72 -3.61 -14.06 8.95
C VAL A 72 -3.31 -15.44 9.55
N VAL A 73 -3.77 -15.74 10.76
CA VAL A 73 -3.57 -17.06 11.37
C VAL A 73 -4.21 -18.16 10.52
N GLY A 74 -5.41 -17.94 9.99
CA GLY A 74 -6.06 -18.88 9.07
C GLY A 74 -5.27 -19.08 7.77
N ALA A 75 -4.83 -17.98 7.14
CA ALA A 75 -4.05 -18.01 5.90
C ALA A 75 -2.73 -18.75 6.08
N LEU A 76 -2.00 -18.49 7.17
CA LEU A 76 -0.74 -19.15 7.49
C LEU A 76 -0.92 -20.65 7.72
N ARG A 77 -2.00 -21.07 8.39
CA ARG A 77 -2.35 -22.49 8.56
C ARG A 77 -2.61 -23.19 7.24
N ASN A 78 -3.12 -22.47 6.25
CA ASN A 78 -3.36 -22.97 4.90
C ASN A 78 -2.12 -22.89 3.99
N GLY A 79 -0.95 -22.50 4.53
CA GLY A 79 0.30 -22.36 3.76
C GLY A 79 0.34 -21.12 2.86
N THR A 80 -0.59 -20.17 3.05
CA THR A 80 -0.68 -18.94 2.26
C THR A 80 -0.16 -17.74 3.04
N VAL A 81 0.77 -16.97 2.45
CA VAL A 81 1.31 -15.75 3.06
C VAL A 81 0.65 -14.54 2.41
N THR A 82 -0.06 -13.75 3.21
CA THR A 82 -0.70 -12.50 2.77
C THR A 82 0.17 -11.30 3.12
N SER A 83 -0.07 -10.15 2.47
CA SER A 83 0.60 -8.88 2.82
C SER A 83 0.39 -8.52 4.30
N TYR A 84 -0.80 -8.82 4.84
CA TYR A 84 -1.13 -8.65 6.26
C TYR A 84 -0.31 -9.56 7.19
N ALA A 85 0.18 -10.70 6.72
CA ALA A 85 1.00 -11.60 7.54
C ALA A 85 2.35 -10.97 7.90
N LEU A 86 3.03 -10.37 6.91
CA LEU A 86 4.27 -9.65 7.13
C LEU A 86 4.05 -8.42 8.03
N MET A 87 2.94 -7.71 7.83
CA MET A 87 2.57 -6.56 8.68
C MET A 87 2.33 -6.97 10.14
N THR A 88 1.65 -8.10 10.35
CA THR A 88 1.42 -8.68 11.68
C THR A 88 2.74 -9.06 12.36
N LEU A 89 3.72 -9.56 11.59
CA LEU A 89 5.05 -9.83 12.11
C LEU A 89 5.76 -8.55 12.61
N GLY A 90 5.60 -7.44 11.90
CA GLY A 90 6.12 -6.14 12.34
C GLY A 90 5.49 -5.66 13.65
N ILE A 91 4.18 -5.87 13.82
CA ILE A 91 3.47 -5.59 15.08
C ILE A 91 4.01 -6.44 16.23
N LEU A 92 4.24 -7.74 16.00
CA LEU A 92 4.85 -8.62 16.99
C LEU A 92 6.27 -8.15 17.35
N GLY A 93 7.06 -7.71 16.37
CA GLY A 93 8.39 -7.13 16.60
C GLY A 93 8.34 -5.88 17.48
N ALA A 94 7.42 -4.95 17.21
CA ALA A 94 7.22 -3.75 18.02
C ALA A 94 6.81 -4.09 19.46
N ILE A 95 5.92 -5.07 19.64
CA ILE A 95 5.51 -5.55 20.97
C ILE A 95 6.70 -6.22 21.70
N ALA A 96 7.54 -6.98 21.00
CA ALA A 96 8.69 -7.67 21.58
C ALA A 96 9.72 -6.69 22.19
N ILE A 97 9.92 -5.53 21.56
CA ILE A 97 10.77 -4.44 22.09
C ILE A 97 10.02 -3.49 23.04
N ARG A 98 8.80 -3.85 23.48
CA ARG A 98 7.92 -3.05 24.36
C ARG A 98 7.48 -1.69 23.79
N GLN A 99 7.50 -1.52 22.47
CA GLN A 99 7.04 -0.32 21.78
C GLN A 99 5.54 -0.41 21.43
N TYR A 100 4.69 -0.32 22.46
CA TYR A 100 3.24 -0.50 22.30
C TYR A 100 2.57 0.62 21.49
N ALA A 101 3.05 1.86 21.62
CA ALA A 101 2.53 3.00 20.85
C ALA A 101 2.80 2.81 19.35
N ALA A 102 4.00 2.37 18.98
CA ALA A 102 4.34 2.07 17.59
C ALA A 102 3.46 0.94 17.03
N ALA A 103 3.25 -0.14 17.80
CA ALA A 103 2.35 -1.22 17.42
C ALA A 103 0.91 -0.72 17.14
N ALA A 104 0.38 0.18 17.97
CA ALA A 104 -0.94 0.77 17.80
C ALA A 104 -1.05 1.60 16.50
N VAL A 105 -0.02 2.40 16.19
CA VAL A 105 0.06 3.16 14.94
C VAL A 105 0.07 2.22 13.73
N ILE A 106 0.86 1.14 13.77
CA ILE A 106 0.88 0.15 12.68
C ILE A 106 -0.51 -0.47 12.49
N VAL A 107 -1.20 -0.86 13.56
CA VAL A 107 -2.57 -1.40 13.48
C VAL A 107 -3.57 -0.40 12.92
N PHE A 108 -3.45 0.88 13.29
CA PHE A 108 -4.30 1.94 12.74
C PHE A 108 -4.16 2.04 11.22
N PHE A 109 -2.93 2.12 10.71
CA PHE A 109 -2.68 2.16 9.26
C PHE A 109 -3.04 0.85 8.58
N MET A 110 -2.84 -0.29 9.23
CA MET A 110 -3.28 -1.60 8.74
C MET A 110 -4.78 -1.62 8.47
N ARG A 111 -5.57 -1.08 9.41
CA ARG A 111 -7.03 -0.98 9.25
C ARG A 111 -7.46 -0.01 8.17
N LEU A 112 -6.75 1.10 8.06
CA LEU A 112 -6.99 2.05 6.98
C LEU A 112 -6.71 1.41 5.61
N ALA A 113 -5.61 0.66 5.49
CA ALA A 113 -5.25 -0.06 4.27
C ALA A 113 -6.29 -1.15 3.93
N ASP A 114 -6.74 -1.94 4.91
CA ASP A 114 -7.78 -2.97 4.76
C ASP A 114 -9.09 -2.37 4.22
N LEU A 115 -9.48 -1.21 4.76
CA LEU A 115 -10.65 -0.49 4.28
C LEU A 115 -10.47 -0.03 2.82
N ILE A 116 -9.34 0.60 2.51
CA ILE A 116 -9.03 1.09 1.15
C ILE A 116 -8.94 -0.06 0.15
N GLU A 117 -8.34 -1.17 0.52
CA GLU A 117 -8.21 -2.37 -0.31
C GLU A 117 -9.59 -2.96 -0.62
N GLY A 118 -10.46 -3.07 0.38
CA GLY A 118 -11.85 -3.50 0.21
C GLY A 118 -12.62 -2.60 -0.77
N TYR A 119 -12.56 -1.28 -0.57
CA TYR A 119 -13.21 -0.32 -1.47
C TYR A 119 -12.66 -0.40 -2.90
N THR A 120 -11.34 -0.48 -3.05
CA THR A 120 -10.68 -0.53 -4.36
C THR A 120 -11.05 -1.81 -5.11
N THR A 121 -11.13 -2.93 -4.39
CA THR A 121 -11.49 -4.23 -4.94
C THR A 121 -12.92 -4.24 -5.44
N GLU A 122 -13.87 -3.74 -4.64
CA GLU A 122 -15.27 -3.70 -5.04
C GLU A 122 -15.50 -2.75 -6.22
N ARG A 123 -14.87 -1.57 -6.20
CA ARG A 123 -14.91 -0.62 -7.31
C ARG A 123 -14.37 -1.23 -8.61
N SER A 124 -13.27 -1.96 -8.52
CA SER A 124 -12.65 -2.64 -9.67
C SER A 124 -13.56 -3.74 -10.21
N ARG A 125 -14.16 -4.55 -9.33
CA ARG A 125 -15.12 -5.60 -9.71
C ARG A 125 -16.35 -4.99 -10.39
N GLN A 126 -16.88 -3.89 -9.88
CA GLN A 126 -18.03 -3.22 -10.48
C GLN A 126 -17.71 -2.69 -11.88
N ALA A 127 -16.56 -2.04 -12.05
CA ALA A 127 -16.13 -1.54 -13.36
C ALA A 127 -16.01 -2.67 -14.40
N ILE A 128 -15.49 -3.84 -14.01
CA ILE A 128 -15.43 -5.01 -14.90
C ILE A 128 -16.84 -5.52 -15.25
N LYS A 129 -17.76 -5.59 -14.27
CA LYS A 129 -19.15 -5.99 -14.52
C LYS A 129 -19.83 -5.04 -15.51
N ASP A 130 -19.69 -3.73 -15.31
CA ASP A 130 -20.29 -2.72 -16.18
C ASP A 130 -19.77 -2.86 -17.63
N LEU A 131 -18.47 -3.10 -17.81
CA LEU A 131 -17.88 -3.39 -19.12
C LEU A 131 -18.44 -4.66 -19.75
N LEU A 132 -18.63 -5.73 -18.97
CA LEU A 132 -19.24 -6.97 -19.46
C LEU A 132 -20.72 -6.77 -19.86
N THR A 133 -21.46 -5.91 -19.16
CA THR A 133 -22.85 -5.60 -19.55
C THR A 133 -22.98 -4.79 -20.84
N LEU A 134 -21.92 -4.07 -21.23
CA LEU A 134 -21.84 -3.34 -22.49
C LEU A 134 -21.38 -4.22 -23.67
N ALA A 135 -20.85 -5.41 -23.41
CA ALA A 135 -20.52 -6.37 -24.45
C ALA A 135 -21.79 -7.12 -24.89
N PRO A 136 -22.31 -6.90 -26.12
CA PRO A 136 -23.55 -7.52 -26.56
C PRO A 136 -23.40 -9.06 -26.64
N GLU A 137 -24.34 -9.82 -26.08
CA GLU A 137 -24.35 -11.29 -26.11
C GLU A 137 -24.59 -11.89 -27.51
N THR A 138 -24.96 -11.08 -28.50
CA THR A 138 -25.25 -11.56 -29.85
C THR A 138 -24.53 -10.74 -30.91
N ALA A 139 -23.51 -11.36 -31.53
CA ALA A 139 -23.10 -11.01 -32.88
C ALA A 139 -24.27 -11.34 -33.83
N ARG A 140 -25.19 -10.38 -34.02
CA ARG A 140 -26.20 -10.47 -35.09
C ARG A 140 -25.46 -10.51 -36.42
N GLY A 141 -25.59 -11.64 -37.12
CA GLY A 141 -24.80 -12.00 -38.28
C GLY A 141 -24.96 -11.04 -39.45
N GLY A 142 -23.84 -10.47 -39.90
CA GLY A 142 -23.68 -9.94 -41.24
C GLY A 142 -23.15 -11.06 -42.14
N ARG A 143 -24.05 -11.92 -42.62
CA ARG A 143 -23.78 -12.78 -43.77
C ARG A 143 -24.30 -12.01 -44.99
N GLU A 144 -23.54 -11.01 -45.42
CA GLU A 144 -23.78 -10.34 -46.69
C GLU A 144 -23.30 -11.26 -47.82
N ARG A 145 -24.20 -11.45 -48.79
CA ARG A 145 -24.07 -12.29 -49.97
C ARG A 145 -23.41 -11.51 -51.10
#